data_AF-A0A2N9AR02-F1
#
_entry.id   AF-A0A2N9AR02-F1
#
_cell.length_a   1.000
_cell.length_b   1.000
_cell.length_c   1.000
_cell.angle_alpha   90.00
_cell.angle_beta   90.00
_cell.angle_gamma   90.00
#
_symmetry.space_group_name_H-M   'P 1'
#
loop_
_entity.id
_entity.type
_entity.pdbx_description
1 polymer ?
#
loop_
_entity_poly.entity_id
_entity_poly.type
_entity_poly.pdbx_seq_one_letter_code
_entity_poly.pdbx_strand_id
1 'polypeptide(L)' 'MTETTERSAAKMRGLLRFAQGLGLDEATVREIYEAVGEQAAEASVGDDDRLAEARKRTFAAARGG' A
#
# COMPACT_ATOMS: atom_id res chain seq x y z
N MET A 1 6.58 -16.05 -12.58
CA MET A 1 6.97 -15.42 -11.30
C MET A 1 7.35 -13.94 -11.45
N THR A 2 7.79 -13.46 -12.62
CA THR A 2 8.16 -12.04 -12.84
C THR A 2 6.97 -11.08 -12.89
N GLU A 3 5.83 -11.50 -13.46
CA GLU A 3 4.64 -10.66 -13.61
C GLU A 3 4.05 -10.20 -12.26
N THR A 4 4.07 -11.07 -11.24
CA THR A 4 3.62 -10.75 -9.87
C THR A 4 4.52 -9.71 -9.20
N THR A 5 5.84 -9.80 -9.41
CA THR A 5 6.82 -8.86 -8.85
C THR A 5 6.73 -7.50 -9.53
N GLU A 6 6.63 -7.48 -10.86
CA GLU A 6 6.47 -6.25 -11.66
C GLU A 6 5.15 -5.53 -11.32
N ARG A 7 4.06 -6.29 -11.19
CA ARG A 7 2.75 -5.77 -10.76
C ARG A 7 2.81 -5.20 -9.35
N SER A 8 3.46 -5.90 -8.41
CA SER A 8 3.64 -5.41 -7.03
C SER A 8 4.47 -4.12 -7.00
N ALA A 9 5.54 -4.04 -7.80
CA ALA A 9 6.36 -2.83 -7.91
C ALA A 9 5.59 -1.66 -8.54
N ALA A 10 4.76 -1.90 -9.55
CA ALA A 10 3.88 -0.89 -10.14
C ALA A 10 2.85 -0.35 -9.12
N LYS A 11 2.23 -1.24 -8.34
CA LYS A 11 1.29 -0.86 -7.26
C LYS A 11 1.96 -0.02 -6.17
N MET A 12 3.14 -0.44 -5.71
CA MET A 12 3.93 0.31 -4.72
C MET A 12 4.26 1.72 -5.24
N ARG A 13 4.74 1.84 -6.49
CA ARG A 13 5.02 3.14 -7.12
C ARG A 13 3.77 4.04 -7.19
N GLY A 14 2.61 3.46 -7.48
CA GLY A 14 1.33 4.19 -7.47
C GLY A 14 0.95 4.69 -6.08
N LEU A 15 1.11 3.85 -5.06
CA LEU A 15 0.82 4.20 -3.67
C LEU A 15 1.77 5.29 -3.14
N LEU A 16 3.06 5.21 -3.46
CA LEU A 16 4.04 6.24 -3.09
C LEU A 16 3.72 7.58 -3.73
N ARG A 17 3.35 7.61 -5.02
CA ARG A 17 2.91 8.85 -5.68
C ARG A 17 1.66 9.43 -5.02
N PHE A 18 0.71 8.59 -4.61
CA PHE A 18 -0.48 9.03 -3.88
C PHE A 18 -0.11 9.64 -2.52
N ALA A 19 0.74 8.97 -1.75
CA ALA A 19 1.20 9.42 -0.44
C ALA A 19 2.03 10.72 -0.50
N GLN A 20 2.84 10.88 -1.54
CA GLN A 20 3.59 12.10 -1.78
C GLN A 20 2.66 13.31 -1.94
N GLY A 21 1.52 13.14 -2.61
CA GLY A 21 0.47 14.18 -2.71
C GLY A 21 -0.20 14.51 -1.37
N LEU A 22 -0.02 13.68 -0.35
CA LEU A 22 -0.52 13.88 1.01
C LEU A 22 0.56 14.33 2.00
N GLY A 23 1.81 14.46 1.56
CA GLY A 23 2.94 14.83 2.43
C GLY A 23 3.45 13.71 3.34
N LEU A 24 3.09 12.45 3.07
CA LEU A 24 3.61 11.30 3.81
C LEU A 24 4.99 10.88 3.34
N ASP A 25 5.79 10.41 4.30
CA ASP A 25 7.08 9.78 4.06
C ASP A 25 6.92 8.36 3.48
N GLU A 26 7.91 7.97 2.67
CA GLU A 26 7.96 6.66 2.01
C GLU A 26 8.04 5.48 3.01
N ALA A 27 8.75 5.63 4.12
CA ALA A 27 8.89 4.58 5.13
C ALA A 27 7.54 4.22 5.73
N THR A 28 6.78 5.23 6.18
CA THR A 28 5.42 5.06 6.71
C THR A 28 4.50 4.36 5.70
N VAL A 29 4.60 4.71 4.42
CA VAL A 29 3.79 4.09 3.35
C VAL A 29 4.18 2.63 3.12
N ARG A 30 5.47 2.33 3.17
CA ARG A 30 5.97 0.95 3.04
C ARG A 30 5.50 0.09 4.20
N GLU A 31 5.59 0.58 5.44
CA GLU A 31 5.08 -0.13 6.62
C GLU A 31 3.59 -0.46 6.48
N ILE A 32 2.78 0.50 6.03
CA ILE A 32 1.35 0.29 5.78
C ILE A 32 1.12 -0.78 4.70
N TYR A 33 1.86 -0.74 3.59
CA TYR A 33 1.69 -1.68 2.48
C TYR A 33 2.11 -3.12 2.84
N GLU A 34 3.14 -3.26 3.67
CA GLU A 34 3.61 -4.55 4.18
C GLU A 34 2.61 -5.12 5.19
N ALA A 35 2.17 -4.33 6.17
CA ALA A 35 1.17 -4.75 7.16
C ALA A 35 -0.17 -5.16 6.51
N VAL A 36 -0.63 -4.41 5.51
CA VAL A 36 -1.82 -4.78 4.74
C VAL A 36 -1.59 -6.04 3.90
N GLY A 37 -0.35 -6.27 3.45
CA GLY A 37 0.02 -7.48 2.73
C GLY A 37 -0.04 -8.75 3.55
N GLU A 38 0.48 -8.70 4.77
CA GLU A 38 0.39 -9.79 5.73
C GLU A 38 -1.07 -10.12 6.04
N GLN A 39 -1.87 -9.11 6.39
CA GLN A 39 -3.29 -9.27 6.69
C GLN A 39 -4.09 -9.81 5.51
N ALA A 40 -3.80 -9.36 4.28
CA ALA A 40 -4.44 -9.88 3.08
C ALA A 40 -4.07 -11.33 2.80
N ALA A 41 -2.82 -11.73 3.08
CA ALA A 41 -2.38 -13.11 2.97
C ALA A 41 -3.09 -14.02 3.97
N GLU A 42 -3.26 -13.57 5.22
CA GLU A 42 -4.01 -14.29 6.27
C GLU A 42 -5.49 -14.42 5.91
N ALA A 43 -6.10 -13.38 5.33
CA ALA A 43 -7.51 -13.34 4.99
C ALA A 43 -7.83 -13.92 3.60
N SER A 44 -6.83 -14.39 2.83
CA SER A 44 -6.97 -14.82 1.43
C SER A 44 -7.64 -13.77 0.54
N VAL A 45 -7.34 -12.49 0.79
CA VAL A 45 -7.94 -11.34 0.12
C VAL A 45 -7.21 -11.01 -1.17
N GLY A 46 -7.97 -10.57 -2.17
CA GLY A 46 -7.47 -10.19 -3.48
C GLY A 46 -6.50 -9.01 -3.44
N ASP A 47 -5.68 -8.96 -4.48
CA ASP A 47 -4.62 -8.00 -4.70
C ASP A 47 -5.12 -6.54 -4.86
N ASP A 48 -6.37 -6.37 -5.31
CA ASP A 48 -7.03 -5.06 -5.47
C ASP A 48 -7.63 -4.55 -4.15
N ASP A 49 -8.29 -5.41 -3.38
CA ASP A 49 -8.77 -5.11 -2.03
C ASP A 49 -7.61 -4.74 -1.10
N ARG A 50 -6.50 -5.48 -1.20
CA ARG A 50 -5.23 -5.14 -0.52
C ARG A 50 -4.79 -3.71 -0.85
N LEU A 51 -4.84 -3.31 -2.11
CA LEU A 51 -4.40 -1.97 -2.52
C LEU A 51 -5.38 -0.87 -2.06
N ALA A 52 -6.69 -1.14 -2.09
CA ALA A 52 -7.71 -0.23 -1.59
C ALA A 52 -7.53 0.05 -0.09
N GLU A 53 -7.28 -1.00 0.70
CA GLU A 53 -7.07 -0.88 2.15
C GLU A 53 -5.74 -0.17 2.46
N ALA A 54 -4.67 -0.44 1.71
CA ALA A 54 -3.40 0.29 1.84
C ALA A 54 -3.61 1.79 1.59
N ARG A 55 -4.31 2.17 0.52
CA ARG A 55 -4.60 3.58 0.20
C ARG A 55 -5.42 4.27 1.30
N LYS A 56 -6.42 3.57 1.86
CA LYS A 56 -7.25 4.07 2.96
C LYS A 56 -6.41 4.32 4.22
N ARG A 57 -5.53 3.39 4.59
CA ARG A 57 -4.66 3.53 5.77
C ARG A 57 -3.60 4.63 5.58
N THR A 58 -3.03 4.75 4.38
CA THR A 58 -2.15 5.89 4.03
C THR A 58 -2.88 7.22 4.19
N PHE A 59 -4.12 7.32 3.70
CA PHE A 59 -4.92 8.54 3.87
C PHE A 59 -5.24 8.85 5.34
N ALA A 60 -5.54 7.83 6.15
CA ALA A 60 -5.78 8.00 7.58
C ALA A 60 -4.51 8.49 8.31
N ALA A 61 -3.34 7.92 7.99
CA ALA A 61 -2.06 8.35 8.54
C ALA A 61 -1.74 9.81 8.18
N ALA A 62 -2.07 10.25 6.96
CA ALA A 62 -1.87 11.64 6.51
C ALA A 62 -2.66 12.66 7.35
N ARG A 63 -3.85 12.24 7.79
CA ARG A 63 -4.82 13.11 8.47
C ARG A 63 -4.64 13.12 9.98
N GLY A 64 -3.91 12.15 10.53
CA GLY A 64 -3.65 12.00 11.96
C GLY A 64 -2.25 12.45 12.41
N GLY A 65 -1.41 12.91 11.48
CA GLY A 65 -0.07 13.47 11.74
C GLY A 65 -0.07 14.98 11.96
#